data_AF-S0JPT5-F1
#
_entry.id   AF-S0JPT5-F1
#
_cell.length_a   1.000
_cell.length_b   1.000
_cell.length_c   1.000
_cell.angle_alpha   90.00
_cell.angle_beta   90.00
_cell.angle_gamma   90.00
#
_symmetry.space_group_name_H-M   'P 1'
#
loop_
_entity.id
_entity.type
_entity.pdbx_description
1 polymer ?
#
loop_
_entity_poly.entity_id
_entity_poly.type
_entity_poly.pdbx_seq_one_letter_code
_entity_poly.pdbx_strand_id
1 'polypeptide(L)'
;MEDGKAYKMNLELIKKARIEKGDSLQKMVNLIEVLDKTKYYRRENGIINFKPEEIPLIAHILEIPLEKMFIKVSKKEIHCSK
;
A
#
# COMPACT_ATOMS: atom_id res chain seq x y z
N MET A 1 -5.05 28.14 10.96
CA MET A 1 -4.19 27.90 9.78
C MET A 1 -3.87 26.41 9.80
N GLU A 2 -4.66 25.59 9.10
CA GLU A 2 -4.44 24.13 9.12
C GLU A 2 -3.34 23.78 8.12
N ASP A 3 -2.18 23.43 8.68
CA ASP A 3 -0.99 22.97 7.98
C ASP A 3 -1.35 21.82 7.04
N GLY A 4 -1.12 22.00 5.74
CA GLY A 4 -1.40 21.02 4.69
C GLY A 4 -0.55 19.76 4.85
N LYS A 5 -1.03 18.82 5.66
CA LYS A 5 -0.40 17.52 5.88
C LYS A 5 -0.62 16.64 4.66
N ALA A 6 0.47 16.28 3.99
CA ALA A 6 0.44 15.26 2.95
C ALA A 6 0.53 13.88 3.61
N TYR A 7 -0.38 12.99 3.27
CA TYR A 7 -0.36 11.59 3.68
C TYR A 7 0.08 10.74 2.48
N LYS A 8 1.00 9.82 2.72
CA LYS A 8 1.48 8.86 1.72
C LYS A 8 1.12 7.46 2.19
N MET A 9 0.75 6.59 1.26
CA MET A 9 0.54 5.19 1.58
C MET A 9 1.87 4.49 1.90
N ASN A 10 1.88 3.71 2.97
CA ASN A 10 3.02 2.92 3.42
C ASN A 10 3.03 1.56 2.70
N LEU A 11 3.50 1.57 1.45
CA LEU A 11 3.58 0.38 0.61
C LEU A 11 4.55 -0.66 1.16
N GLU A 12 5.60 -0.23 1.88
CA GLU A 12 6.56 -1.11 2.52
C GLU A 12 5.91 -1.93 3.64
N LEU A 13 5.06 -1.31 4.45
CA LEU A 13 4.29 -2.00 5.50
C LEU A 13 3.38 -3.07 4.90
N ILE A 14 2.66 -2.73 3.82
CA ILE A 14 1.76 -3.65 3.12
C ILE A 14 2.54 -4.87 2.61
N LYS A 15 3.67 -4.63 1.95
CA LYS A 15 4.53 -5.68 1.42
C LYS A 15 5.12 -6.56 2.52
N LYS A 16 5.58 -5.96 3.63
CA LYS A 16 6.11 -6.71 4.79
C LYS A 16 5.05 -7.59 5.41
N ALA A 17 3.88 -7.03 5.72
CA ALA A 17 2.77 -7.79 6.30
C ALA A 17 2.35 -8.96 5.42
N ARG A 18 2.29 -8.77 4.11
CA ARG A 18 2.02 -9.87 3.16
C ARG A 18 3.07 -10.98 3.26
N ILE A 19 4.36 -10.62 3.31
CA ILE A 19 5.47 -11.57 3.42
C ILE A 19 5.43 -12.31 4.77
N GLU A 20 5.20 -11.59 5.87
CA GLU A 20 5.10 -12.16 7.22
C GLU A 20 3.92 -13.15 7.34
N LYS A 21 2.81 -12.86 6.65
CA LYS A 21 1.65 -13.75 6.57
C LYS A 21 1.86 -14.96 5.64
N GLY A 22 2.95 -14.98 4.86
CA GLY A 22 3.24 -16.01 3.88
C GLY A 22 2.34 -15.94 2.64
N ASP A 23 1.67 -14.81 2.41
CA ASP A 23 0.73 -14.66 1.32
C ASP A 23 1.45 -14.37 -0.01
N SER A 24 1.22 -15.25 -0.97
CA SER A 24 1.68 -15.04 -2.35
C SER A 24 0.89 -13.94 -3.03
N LEU A 25 1.48 -13.28 -4.03
CA LEU A 25 0.80 -12.27 -4.86
C LEU A 25 -0.50 -12.81 -5.47
N GLN A 26 -0.48 -14.08 -5.93
CA GLN A 26 -1.67 -14.75 -6.47
C GLN A 26 -2.76 -14.93 -5.41
N LYS A 27 -2.37 -15.25 -4.17
CA LYS A 27 -3.31 -15.43 -3.07
C LYS A 27 -4.00 -14.10 -2.73
N MET A 28 -3.26 -12.99 -2.69
CA MET A 28 -3.84 -11.66 -2.50
C MET A 28 -4.84 -11.30 -3.60
N VAL A 29 -4.49 -11.58 -4.85
CA VAL A 29 -5.38 -11.37 -6.00
C VAL A 29 -6.65 -12.20 -5.88
N ASN A 30 -6.54 -13.48 -5.52
CA ASN A 30 -7.69 -14.35 -5.33
C ASN A 30 -8.60 -13.88 -4.19
N LEU A 31 -8.05 -13.25 -3.15
CA LEU A 31 -8.81 -12.71 -2.02
C LEU A 31 -9.49 -11.37 -2.33
N ILE A 32 -8.90 -10.57 -3.24
CA ILE A 32 -9.38 -9.24 -3.59
C ILE A 32 -10.34 -9.29 -4.79
N GLU A 33 -10.20 -10.29 -5.67
CA GLU A 33 -10.98 -10.56 -6.90
C GLU A 33 -11.03 -9.43 -7.94
N VAL A 34 -10.65 -8.20 -7.57
CA VAL A 34 -10.68 -7.01 -8.42
C VAL A 34 -9.30 -6.63 -8.98
N LEU A 35 -8.27 -7.43 -8.68
CA LEU A 35 -6.87 -7.17 -9.02
C LEU A 35 -6.26 -8.29 -9.83
N ASP A 36 -5.28 -7.94 -10.67
CA ASP A 36 -4.43 -8.93 -11.36
C ASP A 36 -3.08 -9.03 -10.63
N LYS A 37 -2.39 -10.18 -10.73
CA LYS A 37 -1.08 -10.42 -10.09
C LYS A 37 -0.06 -9.34 -10.44
N THR A 38 -0.02 -8.94 -11.71
CA THR A 38 0.90 -7.91 -12.19
C THR A 38 0.52 -6.55 -11.64
N LYS A 39 -0.78 -6.23 -11.60
CA LYS A 39 -1.27 -4.96 -11.04
C LYS A 39 -0.97 -4.86 -9.56
N TYR A 40 -1.25 -5.92 -8.80
CA TYR A 40 -0.98 -5.98 -7.37
C TYR A 40 0.51 -5.79 -7.07
N TYR A 41 1.39 -6.50 -7.80
CA TYR A 41 2.84 -6.31 -7.69
C TYR A 41 3.27 -4.86 -7.99
N ARG A 42 2.75 -4.25 -9.05
CA ARG A 42 3.09 -2.86 -9.40
C ARG A 42 2.62 -1.86 -8.34
N ARG A 43 1.51 -2.14 -7.65
CA ARG A 43 1.02 -1.31 -6.53
C ARG A 43 1.92 -1.40 -5.30
N GLU A 44 2.30 -2.61 -4.89
CA GLU A 44 3.23 -2.80 -3.76
C GLU A 44 4.60 -2.16 -4.00
N ASN A 45 5.05 -2.07 -5.25
CA ASN A 45 6.32 -1.43 -5.60
C ASN A 45 6.19 0.09 -5.88
N GLY A 46 5.00 0.67 -5.74
CA GLY A 46 4.77 2.10 -5.94
C GLY A 46 4.85 2.57 -7.39
N ILE A 47 4.80 1.64 -8.35
CA ILE A 47 4.76 1.96 -9.79
C ILE A 47 3.38 2.54 -10.14
N ILE A 48 2.32 2.07 -9.49
CA ILE A 48 0.96 2.60 -9.56
C ILE A 48 0.36 2.69 -8.15
N ASN A 49 -0.57 3.62 -7.93
CA ASN A 49 -1.25 3.76 -6.63
C ASN A 49 -2.37 2.73 -6.48
N PHE A 50 -2.71 2.31 -5.26
CA PHE A 50 -3.91 1.51 -4.97
C PHE A 50 -5.20 2.30 -5.26
N LYS A 51 -6.24 1.64 -5.77
CA LYS A 51 -7.55 2.27 -5.94
C LYS A 51 -8.22 2.41 -4.58
N PRO A 52 -9.04 3.45 -4.34
CA PRO A 52 -9.72 3.65 -3.06
C PRO A 52 -10.52 2.43 -2.58
N GLU A 53 -11.14 1.72 -3.52
CA GLU A 53 -11.97 0.52 -3.28
C GLU A 53 -11.14 -0.68 -2.78
N GLU A 54 -9.86 -0.75 -3.16
CA GLU A 54 -8.96 -1.87 -2.83
C GLU A 54 -8.31 -1.69 -1.46
N ILE A 55 -8.11 -0.44 -1.03
CA ILE A 55 -7.46 -0.10 0.25
C ILE A 55 -8.12 -0.80 1.45
N PRO A 56 -9.45 -0.69 1.67
CA PRO A 56 -10.09 -1.34 2.81
C PRO A 56 -10.04 -2.87 2.72
N LEU A 57 -10.08 -3.44 1.51
CA LEU A 57 -9.98 -4.88 1.30
C LEU A 57 -8.59 -5.40 1.71
N ILE A 58 -7.54 -4.71 1.28
CA ILE A 58 -6.16 -5.08 1.64
C ILE A 58 -5.93 -4.90 3.14
N ALA A 59 -6.48 -3.84 3.74
CA ALA A 59 -6.42 -3.60 5.18
C ALA A 59 -7.06 -4.76 5.96
N HIS A 60 -8.23 -5.22 5.53
CA HIS A 60 -8.93 -6.35 6.13
C HIS A 60 -8.15 -7.67 5.94
N ILE A 61 -7.69 -7.97 4.72
CA ILE A 61 -6.96 -9.21 4.41
C ILE A 61 -5.64 -9.31 5.18
N LEU A 62 -4.90 -8.21 5.26
CA LEU A 62 -3.63 -8.17 5.99
C LEU A 62 -3.79 -7.91 7.49
N GLU A 63 -5.03 -7.69 7.95
CA GLU A 63 -5.35 -7.34 9.35
C GLU A 63 -4.58 -6.11 9.83
N ILE A 64 -4.38 -5.13 8.94
CA ILE A 64 -3.69 -3.87 9.23
C ILE A 64 -4.76 -2.77 9.36
N PRO A 65 -4.77 -2.01 10.47
CA PRO A 65 -5.60 -0.82 10.58
C PRO A 65 -5.31 0.15 9.44
N LEU A 66 -6.36 0.65 8.78
CA LEU A 66 -6.25 1.64 7.70
C LEU A 66 -5.33 2.81 8.07
N GLU A 67 -5.44 3.31 9.29
CA GLU A 67 -4.63 4.42 9.82
C GLU A 67 -3.12 4.13 9.75
N LYS A 68 -2.70 2.88 9.94
CA LYS A 68 -1.28 2.47 9.85
C LYS A 68 -0.78 2.36 8.42
N MET A 69 -1.68 2.18 7.45
CA MET A 69 -1.33 2.17 6.03
C MET A 69 -1.02 3.56 5.48
N PHE A 70 -1.34 4.64 6.20
CA PHE A 70 -1.02 6.01 5.78
C PHE A 70 0.02 6.62 6.71
N ILE A 71 1.20 6.91 6.15
CA ILE A 71 2.25 7.64 6.86
C ILE A 71 2.14 9.13 6.55
N LYS A 72 2.29 9.94 7.60
CA LYS A 72 2.41 11.38 7.45
C LYS A 72 3.79 11.67 6.84
N VAL A 73 3.80 12.28 5.67
CA VAL A 73 5.05 12.75 5.05
C VAL A 73 5.21 14.24 5.34
N SER A 74 6.32 14.59 5.95
CA SER A 74 6.77 15.99 5.96
C SER A 74 7.40 16.26 4.60
N LYS A 75 7.17 17.42 3.99
CA LYS A 75 7.83 17.82 2.75
C LYS A 75 9.34 17.97 2.98
N LYS A 76 10.08 16.87 3.02
CA LYS A 76 11.53 16.86 2.96
C LYS A 76 11.94 15.56 2.27
N GLU A 77 12.82 15.73 1.27
CA GLU A 77 13.50 14.67 0.53
C GLU A 77 12.74 14.11 -0.69
N ILE A 78 12.47 15.02 -1.65
CA ILE A 78 12.70 14.70 -3.06
C ILE A 78 14.20 14.92 -3.28
N HIS A 79 15.04 13.91 -3.03
CA HIS A 79 16.39 13.89 -3.61
C HIS A 79 16.52 12.63 -4.44
N CYS A 80 16.29 12.82 -5.74
CA CYS A 80 16.69 11.90 -6.79
C CYS A 80 18.22 11.99 -6.89
N SER A 81 18.96 10.99 -6.40
CA SER A 81 20.36 10.85 -6.77
C SER A 81 20.43 10.19 -8.15
N LYS A 82 21.05 10.94 -9.04
CA LYS A 82 21.14 10.79 -10.49
C LYS A 82 22.18 9.74 -10.89
#